data_AF-A0A0R2PG40-F1
#
_entry.id   AF-A0A0R2PG40-F1
#
_cell.length_a   1.000
_cell.length_b   1.000
_cell.length_c   1.000
_cell.angle_alpha   90.00
_cell.angle_beta   90.00
_cell.angle_gamma   90.00
#
_symmetry.space_group_name_H-M   'P 1'
#
loop_
_entity.id
_entity.type
_entity.pdbx_description
1 polymer ?
#
loop_
_entity_poly.entity_id
_entity_poly.type
_entity_poly.pdbx_seq_one_letter_code
_entity_poly.pdbx_strand_id
1 'polypeptide(L)'
;MMISHITMVAVMTMTPVHLRQHGHETVSAYIISLHIAGMYAFSPFIGRFSDRNGRLNTMLVGCFVLIVSTVMSAFAGSNPIVFFPSLWLLGIGWSFGLIGASSLLVDSVPIQHRVRVQGSADVAMSLCGGLAGFSSGFIRKSFGFPWLSMLGTFVVLGLTLTLLLNIEHVVAAES
;
A
#
# COMPACT_ATOMS: atom_id res chain seq x y z
N MET A 1 3.24 7.13 1.55
CA MET A 1 1.98 7.50 2.24
C MET A 1 0.77 7.48 1.31
N MET A 2 0.49 8.54 0.53
CA MET A 2 -0.75 8.62 -0.28
C MET A 2 -0.87 7.48 -1.29
N ILE A 3 0.20 7.19 -2.03
CA ILE A 3 0.21 6.13 -3.05
C ILE A 3 -0.04 4.75 -2.45
N SER A 4 0.65 4.39 -1.37
CA SER A 4 0.44 3.13 -0.66
C SER A 4 -1.01 2.99 -0.18
N HIS A 5 -1.60 4.08 0.32
CA HIS A 5 -2.98 4.09 0.79
C HIS A 5 -4.00 3.99 -0.36
N ILE A 6 -3.77 4.70 -1.48
CA ILE A 6 -4.60 4.60 -2.69
C ILE A 6 -4.63 3.16 -3.19
N THR A 7 -3.46 2.53 -3.34
CA THR A 7 -3.35 1.16 -3.82
C THR A 7 -4.05 0.18 -2.88
N MET A 8 -3.87 0.34 -1.56
CA MET A 8 -4.53 -0.50 -0.57
C MET A 8 -6.06 -0.37 -0.66
N VAL A 9 -6.60 0.85 -0.64
CA VAL A 9 -8.05 1.09 -0.68
C VAL A 9 -8.67 0.59 -1.97
N ALA A 10 -8.03 0.85 -3.12
CA ALA A 10 -8.53 0.41 -4.41
C ALA A 10 -8.67 -1.12 -4.48
N VAL A 11 -7.63 -1.85 -4.04
CA VAL A 11 -7.64 -3.33 -4.07
C VAL A 11 -8.61 -3.87 -3.01
N MET A 12 -8.58 -3.36 -1.79
CA MET A 12 -9.41 -3.84 -0.68
C MET A 12 -10.90 -3.66 -0.92
N THR A 13 -11.32 -2.54 -1.51
CA THR A 13 -12.76 -2.26 -1.70
C THR A 13 -13.41 -3.22 -2.70
N MET A 14 -12.65 -3.66 -3.72
CA MET A 14 -13.17 -4.50 -4.82
C MET A 14 -12.97 -6.00 -4.61
N THR A 15 -12.05 -6.38 -3.72
CA THR A 15 -11.76 -7.79 -3.37
C THR A 15 -12.97 -8.57 -2.85
N PRO A 16 -13.71 -8.13 -1.81
CA PRO A 16 -14.85 -8.88 -1.30
C PRO A 16 -15.98 -8.98 -2.33
N VAL A 17 -16.14 -7.96 -3.19
CA VAL A 17 -17.11 -7.97 -4.28
C VAL A 17 -16.77 -9.03 -5.32
N HIS A 18 -15.48 -9.19 -5.64
CA HIS A 18 -14.99 -10.24 -6.54
C HIS A 18 -15.19 -11.65 -5.97
N LEU A 19 -14.91 -11.84 -4.67
CA LEU A 19 -15.11 -13.12 -3.97
C LEU A 19 -16.58 -13.50 -3.84
N ARG A 20 -17.48 -12.54 -3.57
CA ARG A 20 -18.94 -12.77 -3.55
C ARG A 20 -19.46 -13.24 -4.92
N GLN A 21 -18.96 -12.67 -6.01
CA GLN A 21 -19.34 -13.10 -7.37
C GLN A 21 -18.94 -14.54 -7.71
N HIS A 22 -17.94 -15.10 -6.99
CA HIS A 22 -17.49 -16.48 -7.17
C HIS A 22 -18.01 -17.43 -6.08
N GLY A 23 -19.01 -17.03 -5.29
CA GLY A 23 -19.63 -17.87 -4.26
C GLY A 23 -18.81 -18.05 -2.97
N HIS A 24 -17.73 -17.28 -2.79
CA HIS A 24 -16.83 -17.36 -1.63
C HIS A 24 -17.08 -16.22 -0.62
N GLU A 25 -18.33 -15.95 -0.26
CA GLU A 25 -18.64 -14.80 0.62
C GLU A 25 -18.10 -14.96 2.04
N THR A 26 -18.14 -16.17 2.61
CA THR A 26 -17.63 -16.46 3.96
C THR A 26 -16.12 -16.26 4.05
N VAL A 27 -15.40 -16.51 2.97
CA VAL A 27 -13.93 -16.38 2.90
C VAL A 27 -13.49 -14.92 2.89
N SER A 28 -14.33 -14.01 2.37
CA SER A 28 -14.00 -12.59 2.28
C SER A 28 -13.78 -11.95 3.67
N ALA A 29 -14.56 -12.33 4.67
CA ALA A 29 -14.40 -11.84 6.03
C ALA A 29 -13.06 -12.27 6.64
N TYR A 30 -12.69 -13.55 6.49
CA TYR A 30 -11.40 -14.07 6.97
C TYR A 30 -10.21 -13.40 6.29
N ILE A 31 -10.31 -13.15 4.99
CA ILE A 31 -9.30 -12.44 4.23
C ILE A 31 -9.11 -11.00 4.74
N ILE A 32 -10.20 -10.28 5.01
CA ILE A 32 -10.14 -8.92 5.56
C ILE A 32 -9.55 -8.96 6.97
N SER A 33 -9.95 -9.90 7.82
CA SER A 33 -9.38 -10.06 9.15
C SER A 33 -7.87 -10.33 9.09
N LEU A 34 -7.43 -11.21 8.19
CA LEU A 34 -6.01 -11.48 8.01
C LEU A 34 -5.25 -10.27 7.46
N HIS A 35 -5.84 -9.52 6.53
CA HIS A 35 -5.28 -8.28 6.03
C HIS A 35 -5.05 -7.27 7.17
N ILE A 36 -6.07 -7.04 8.01
CA ILE A 36 -5.99 -6.15 9.18
C ILE A 36 -4.94 -6.67 10.16
N ALA A 37 -4.87 -7.98 10.39
CA ALA A 37 -3.81 -8.57 11.20
C ALA A 37 -2.42 -8.29 10.60
N GLY A 38 -2.25 -8.42 9.28
CA GLY A 38 -1.01 -8.04 8.59
C GLY A 38 -0.65 -6.57 8.74
N MET A 39 -1.63 -5.67 8.68
CA MET A 39 -1.43 -4.23 8.88
C MET A 39 -0.89 -3.91 10.28
N TYR A 40 -1.56 -4.40 11.33
CA TYR A 40 -1.28 -3.96 12.69
C TYR A 40 -0.33 -4.86 13.48
N ALA A 41 -0.35 -6.19 13.27
CA ALA A 41 0.48 -7.10 14.05
C ALA A 41 1.99 -6.90 13.80
N PHE A 42 2.36 -6.57 12.56
CA PHE A 42 3.76 -6.35 12.19
C PHE A 42 4.22 -4.90 12.31
N SER A 43 3.31 -3.94 12.49
CA SER A 43 3.61 -2.51 12.62
C SER A 43 4.75 -2.17 13.59
N PRO A 44 4.79 -2.68 14.85
CA PRO A 44 5.90 -2.36 15.77
C PRO A 44 7.24 -2.97 15.34
N PHE A 45 7.23 -4.09 14.63
CA PHE A 45 8.45 -4.69 14.07
C PHE A 45 8.98 -3.86 12.89
N ILE A 46 8.06 -3.39 12.03
CA ILE A 46 8.36 -2.50 10.90
C ILE A 46 8.91 -1.16 11.39
N GLY A 47 8.35 -0.60 12.47
CA GLY A 47 8.89 0.61 13.12
C GLY A 47 10.34 0.42 13.54
N ARG A 48 10.65 -0.66 14.28
CA ARG A 48 12.02 -1.00 14.67
C ARG A 48 12.95 -1.20 13.46
N PHE A 49 12.45 -1.81 12.40
CA PHE A 49 13.20 -1.96 11.15
C PHE A 49 13.49 -0.61 10.49
N SER A 50 12.51 0.30 10.47
CA SER A 50 12.66 1.66 9.95
C SER A 50 13.71 2.47 10.68
N ASP A 51 13.77 2.34 12.01
CA ASP A 51 14.73 3.05 12.83
C ASP A 51 16.16 2.52 12.65
N ARG A 52 16.33 1.22 12.38
CA ARG A 52 17.64 0.57 12.20
C ARG A 52 18.19 0.61 10.78
N ASN A 53 17.35 0.33 9.78
CA ASN A 53 17.76 0.12 8.39
C ASN A 53 17.54 1.35 7.51
N GLY A 54 17.01 2.44 8.09
CA GLY A 54 16.72 3.68 7.39
C GLY A 54 15.30 3.74 6.83
N ARG A 55 14.77 4.97 6.84
CA ARG A 55 13.39 5.28 6.43
C ARG A 55 13.17 5.01 4.95
N LEU A 56 14.17 5.30 4.13
CA LEU A 56 14.12 5.11 2.68
C LEU A 56 14.13 3.62 2.30
N ASN A 57 14.98 2.82 2.94
CA ASN A 57 15.03 1.38 2.70
C ASN A 57 13.70 0.70 3.09
N THR A 58 13.09 1.15 4.18
CA THR A 58 11.76 0.70 4.62
C THR A 58 10.67 0.99 3.60
N MET A 59 10.71 2.18 2.97
CA MET A 59 9.79 2.49 1.87
C MET A 59 9.99 1.57 0.66
N LEU A 60 11.24 1.31 0.26
CA LEU A 60 11.55 0.45 -0.89
C LEU A 60 11.06 -0.99 -0.65
N VAL A 61 11.30 -1.53 0.54
CA VAL A 61 10.77 -2.84 0.95
C VAL A 61 9.24 -2.84 0.89
N GLY A 62 8.59 -1.79 1.42
CA GLY A 62 7.14 -1.65 1.34
C GLY A 62 6.60 -1.61 -0.09
N CYS A 63 7.27 -0.87 -0.99
CA CYS A 63 6.90 -0.81 -2.41
C CYS A 63 7.07 -2.17 -3.08
N PHE A 64 8.17 -2.88 -2.82
CA PHE A 64 8.40 -4.22 -3.34
C PHE A 64 7.32 -5.21 -2.89
N VAL A 65 6.99 -5.21 -1.59
CA VAL A 65 5.93 -6.07 -1.03
C VAL A 65 4.56 -5.72 -1.63
N LEU A 66 4.26 -4.44 -1.84
CA LEU A 66 3.04 -4.01 -2.51
C LEU A 66 2.98 -4.49 -3.97
N ILE A 67 4.08 -4.39 -4.73
CA ILE A 67 4.15 -4.89 -6.11
C ILE A 67 3.92 -6.40 -6.15
N VAL A 68 4.61 -7.16 -5.30
CA VAL A 68 4.44 -8.62 -5.22
C VAL A 68 2.99 -8.97 -4.88
N SER A 69 2.40 -8.27 -3.90
CA SER A 69 1.01 -8.45 -3.51
C SER A 69 0.02 -8.17 -4.65
N THR A 70 0.17 -7.05 -5.36
CA THR A 70 -0.75 -6.67 -6.45
C THR A 70 -0.57 -7.57 -7.67
N VAL A 71 0.64 -8.01 -7.96
CA VAL A 71 0.91 -9.00 -9.01
C VAL A 71 0.26 -10.34 -8.64
N MET A 72 0.50 -10.85 -7.43
CA MET A 72 -0.13 -12.10 -6.98
C MET A 72 -1.67 -12.01 -7.01
N SER A 73 -2.23 -10.86 -6.61
CA SER A 73 -3.68 -10.60 -6.67
C SER A 73 -4.21 -10.54 -8.11
N ALA A 74 -3.42 -10.03 -9.07
CA ALA A 74 -3.79 -10.03 -10.48
C ALA A 74 -3.79 -11.46 -11.08
N PHE A 75 -2.83 -12.29 -10.67
CA PHE A 75 -2.72 -13.69 -11.10
C PHE A 75 -3.60 -14.66 -10.31
N ALA A 76 -4.19 -14.24 -9.19
CA ALA A 76 -5.04 -15.08 -8.33
C ALA A 76 -6.33 -15.55 -9.03
N GLY A 77 -6.79 -14.83 -10.06
CA GLY A 77 -8.00 -15.17 -10.81
C GLY A 77 -9.23 -15.23 -9.91
N SER A 78 -9.78 -16.43 -9.72
CA SER A 78 -10.91 -16.71 -8.82
C SER A 78 -10.53 -17.55 -7.60
N ASN A 79 -9.26 -17.93 -7.45
CA ASN A 79 -8.84 -18.88 -6.42
C ASN A 79 -8.58 -18.16 -5.07
N PRO A 80 -9.40 -18.40 -4.04
CA PRO A 80 -9.26 -17.75 -2.74
C PRO A 80 -7.94 -18.07 -2.03
N ILE A 81 -7.31 -19.21 -2.34
CA ILE A 81 -6.04 -19.66 -1.71
C ILE A 81 -4.90 -18.70 -2.06
N VAL A 82 -4.92 -18.10 -3.26
CA VAL A 82 -3.89 -17.14 -3.70
C VAL A 82 -4.22 -15.73 -3.20
N PHE A 83 -5.50 -15.40 -3.05
CA PHE A 83 -5.94 -14.11 -2.49
C PHE A 83 -5.53 -13.93 -1.02
N PHE A 84 -5.60 -14.99 -0.21
CA PHE A 84 -5.21 -14.96 1.20
C PHE A 84 -3.81 -14.38 1.45
N PRO A 85 -2.72 -14.98 0.92
CA PRO A 85 -1.37 -14.46 1.12
C PRO A 85 -1.19 -13.10 0.42
N SER A 86 -1.80 -12.89 -0.75
CA SER A 86 -1.69 -11.64 -1.50
C SER A 86 -2.16 -10.45 -0.67
N LEU A 87 -3.33 -10.55 -0.03
CA LEU A 87 -3.93 -9.45 0.71
C LEU A 87 -3.30 -9.27 2.09
N TRP A 88 -2.80 -10.35 2.69
CA TRP A 88 -1.96 -10.28 3.87
C TRP A 88 -0.66 -9.51 3.58
N LEU A 89 0.04 -9.85 2.49
CA LEU A 89 1.21 -9.11 1.99
C LEU A 89 0.86 -7.65 1.69
N LEU A 90 -0.32 -7.36 1.12
CA LEU A 90 -0.77 -5.99 0.86
C LEU A 90 -0.80 -5.15 2.14
N GLY A 91 -1.32 -5.73 3.23
CA GLY A 91 -1.40 -5.07 4.53
C GLY A 91 -0.02 -4.78 5.10
N ILE A 92 0.90 -5.74 5.00
CA ILE A 92 2.30 -5.58 5.43
C ILE A 92 2.97 -4.46 4.62
N GLY A 93 2.89 -4.52 3.28
CA GLY A 93 3.49 -3.53 2.40
C GLY A 93 2.94 -2.11 2.62
N TRP A 94 1.64 -1.99 2.91
CA TRP A 94 1.03 -0.73 3.31
C TRP A 94 1.64 -0.19 4.60
N SER A 95 1.84 -1.02 5.63
CA SER A 95 2.45 -0.60 6.90
C SER A 95 3.89 -0.13 6.72
N PHE A 96 4.71 -0.82 5.93
CA PHE A 96 6.06 -0.35 5.57
C PHE A 96 6.02 1.02 4.87
N GLY A 97 5.15 1.18 3.88
CA GLY A 97 5.01 2.43 3.12
C GLY A 97 4.43 3.59 3.95
N LEU A 98 3.57 3.31 4.93
CA LEU A 98 2.99 4.30 5.82
C LEU A 98 3.98 4.73 6.91
N ILE A 99 4.59 3.77 7.61
CA ILE A 99 5.54 4.04 8.69
C ILE A 99 6.79 4.72 8.13
N GLY A 100 7.38 4.19 7.05
CA GLY A 100 8.56 4.80 6.42
C GLY A 100 8.29 6.24 5.94
N ALA A 101 7.12 6.49 5.36
CA ALA A 101 6.72 7.83 4.91
C ALA A 101 6.38 8.80 6.03
N SER A 102 5.65 8.36 7.05
CA SER A 102 5.35 9.17 8.21
C SER A 102 6.64 9.59 8.91
N SER A 103 7.54 8.62 9.15
CA SER A 103 8.85 8.90 9.72
C SER A 103 9.59 9.91 8.85
N LEU A 104 9.77 9.66 7.55
CA LEU A 104 10.52 10.60 6.69
C LEU A 104 9.91 12.01 6.70
N LEU A 105 8.58 12.12 6.64
CA LEU A 105 7.88 13.39 6.67
C LEU A 105 8.12 14.17 7.97
N VAL A 106 8.03 13.48 9.11
CA VAL A 106 8.18 14.06 10.45
C VAL A 106 9.63 14.48 10.72
N ASP A 107 10.61 13.79 10.15
CA ASP A 107 12.02 14.17 10.26
C ASP A 107 12.39 15.40 9.43
N SER A 108 11.74 15.59 8.28
CA SER A 108 11.99 16.73 7.40
C SER A 108 11.46 18.06 7.94
N VAL A 109 10.76 18.07 9.08
CA VAL A 109 10.21 19.29 9.70
C VAL A 109 10.56 19.45 11.18
N PRO A 110 10.68 20.70 11.66
CA PRO A 110 10.89 21.01 13.07
C PRO A 110 9.80 20.43 13.96
N ILE A 111 10.16 20.08 15.21
CA ILE A 111 9.27 19.40 16.15
C ILE A 111 7.91 20.10 16.35
N GLN A 112 7.93 21.43 16.32
CA GLN A 112 6.77 22.31 16.49
C GLN A 112 5.74 22.14 15.35
N HIS A 113 6.17 21.72 14.17
CA HIS A 113 5.33 21.57 12.98
C HIS A 113 4.97 20.11 12.66
N ARG A 114 5.63 19.13 13.29
CA ARG A 114 5.42 17.69 13.06
C ARG A 114 3.95 17.29 13.10
N VAL A 115 3.24 17.71 14.15
CA VAL A 115 1.81 17.37 14.34
C VAL A 115 0.95 17.96 13.21
N ARG A 116 1.19 19.21 12.83
CA ARG A 116 0.42 19.90 11.78
C ARG A 116 0.65 19.28 10.41
N VAL A 117 1.90 18.95 10.10
CA VAL A 117 2.28 18.35 8.82
C VAL A 117 1.76 16.91 8.72
N GLN A 118 1.91 16.11 9.77
CA GLN A 118 1.36 14.76 9.84
C GLN A 118 -0.17 14.77 9.69
N GLY A 119 -0.86 15.66 10.40
CA GLY A 119 -2.32 15.82 10.25
C GLY A 119 -2.74 16.21 8.83
N SER A 120 -2.00 17.11 8.17
CA SER A 120 -2.27 17.46 6.77
C SER A 120 -2.06 16.28 5.81
N ALA A 121 -1.03 15.47 6.06
CA ALA A 121 -0.76 14.26 5.29
C ALA A 121 -1.86 13.20 5.49
N ASP A 122 -2.37 13.05 6.71
CA ASP A 122 -3.45 12.11 7.03
C ASP A 122 -4.78 12.54 6.38
N VAL A 123 -5.07 13.85 6.32
CA VAL A 123 -6.23 14.40 5.59
C VAL A 123 -6.09 14.14 4.09
N ALA A 124 -4.93 14.46 3.51
CA ALA A 124 -4.67 14.22 2.09
C ALA A 124 -4.78 12.73 1.75
N MET A 125 -4.23 11.87 2.60
CA MET A 125 -4.31 10.42 2.48
C MET A 125 -5.77 9.92 2.52
N SER A 126 -6.58 10.45 3.44
CA SER A 126 -8.01 10.09 3.55
C SER A 126 -8.81 10.53 2.33
N LEU A 127 -8.57 11.75 1.81
CA LEU A 127 -9.20 12.25 0.59
C LEU A 127 -8.83 11.40 -0.63
N CYS A 128 -7.53 11.12 -0.79
CA CYS A 128 -7.03 10.23 -1.84
C CYS A 128 -7.62 8.82 -1.72
N GLY A 129 -7.73 8.29 -0.50
CA GLY A 129 -8.37 7.00 -0.23
C GLY A 129 -9.85 6.98 -0.64
N GLY A 130 -10.61 8.02 -0.29
CA GLY A 130 -12.01 8.15 -0.70
C GLY A 130 -12.18 8.19 -2.22
N LEU A 131 -11.36 8.98 -2.92
CA LEU A 131 -11.36 9.05 -4.38
C LEU A 131 -10.95 7.72 -5.02
N ALA A 132 -9.96 7.04 -4.45
CA ALA A 132 -9.52 5.72 -4.91
C ALA A 132 -10.62 4.66 -4.72
N GLY A 133 -11.29 4.64 -3.58
CA GLY A 133 -12.43 3.74 -3.32
C GLY A 133 -13.55 3.97 -4.33
N PHE A 134 -13.93 5.24 -4.56
CA PHE A 134 -14.97 5.60 -5.53
C PHE A 134 -14.59 5.20 -6.97
N SER A 135 -13.38 5.54 -7.42
CA SER A 135 -12.90 5.23 -8.77
C SER A 135 -12.66 3.74 -9.01
N SER A 136 -12.24 2.99 -7.99
CA SER A 136 -11.99 1.54 -8.08
C SER A 136 -13.23 0.76 -8.49
N GLY A 137 -14.42 1.21 -8.07
CA GLY A 137 -15.70 0.60 -8.45
C GLY A 137 -16.01 0.73 -9.94
N PHE A 138 -15.76 1.90 -10.52
CA PHE A 138 -15.91 2.13 -11.95
C PHE A 138 -14.91 1.30 -12.75
N ILE A 139 -13.64 1.29 -12.33
CA ILE A 139 -12.58 0.55 -13.02
C ILE A 139 -12.87 -0.95 -13.01
N ARG A 140 -13.28 -1.52 -11.87
CA ARG A 140 -13.66 -2.94 -11.78
C ARG A 140 -14.83 -3.26 -12.70
N LYS A 141 -15.86 -2.41 -12.72
CA LYS A 141 -17.06 -2.63 -13.53
C LYS A 141 -16.76 -2.59 -15.03
N SER A 142 -15.84 -1.73 -15.47
CA SER A 142 -15.53 -1.55 -16.89
C SER A 142 -14.42 -2.48 -17.41
N PHE A 143 -13.38 -2.75 -16.60
CA PHE A 143 -12.16 -3.45 -17.06
C PHE A 143 -11.82 -4.72 -16.28
N GLY A 144 -12.58 -5.04 -15.22
CA GLY A 144 -12.35 -6.22 -14.38
C GLY A 144 -11.31 -6.04 -13.28
N PHE A 145 -11.28 -7.00 -12.37
CA PHE A 145 -10.40 -7.01 -11.20
C PHE A 145 -8.89 -7.09 -11.52
N PRO A 146 -8.43 -7.89 -12.52
CA PRO A 146 -7.00 -7.97 -12.85
C PRO A 146 -6.43 -6.63 -13.31
N TRP A 147 -7.20 -5.86 -14.08
CA TRP A 147 -6.78 -4.55 -14.56
C TRP A 147 -6.65 -3.52 -13.44
N LEU A 148 -7.56 -3.56 -12.46
CA LEU A 148 -7.46 -2.74 -11.24
C LEU A 148 -6.17 -3.03 -10.47
N SER A 149 -5.81 -4.31 -10.34
CA SER A 149 -4.58 -4.72 -9.64
C SER A 149 -3.31 -4.36 -10.41
N MET A 150 -3.34 -4.47 -11.74
CA MET A 150 -2.23 -4.01 -12.60
C MET A 150 -2.04 -2.50 -12.52
N LEU A 151 -3.12 -1.71 -12.54
CA LEU A 151 -3.04 -0.25 -12.36
C LEU A 151 -2.41 0.11 -11.01
N GLY A 152 -2.82 -0.58 -9.93
CA GLY A 152 -2.17 -0.42 -8.62
C GLY A 152 -0.67 -0.74 -8.66
N THR A 153 -0.29 -1.78 -9.39
CA THR A 153 1.12 -2.16 -9.61
C THR A 153 1.89 -1.07 -10.35
N PHE A 154 1.33 -0.51 -11.43
CA PHE A 154 1.97 0.57 -12.20
C PHE A 154 2.19 1.83 -11.36
N VAL A 155 1.22 2.20 -10.53
CA VAL A 155 1.35 3.37 -9.65
C VAL A 155 2.46 3.16 -8.61
N VAL A 156 2.57 1.96 -8.02
CA VAL A 156 3.63 1.63 -7.06
C VAL A 156 4.99 1.51 -7.75
N LEU A 157 5.05 0.97 -8.97
CA LEU A 157 6.26 0.96 -9.80
C LEU A 157 6.76 2.38 -10.11
N GLY A 158 5.85 3.28 -10.51
CA GLY A 158 6.18 4.69 -10.72
C GLY A 158 6.76 5.34 -9.48
N LEU A 159 6.15 5.09 -8.31
CA LEU A 159 6.70 5.57 -7.03
C LEU A 159 8.10 5.01 -6.77
N THR A 160 8.29 3.70 -6.97
CA THR A 160 9.58 3.04 -6.75
C THR A 160 10.66 3.64 -7.65
N LEU A 161 10.34 3.86 -8.93
CA LEU A 161 11.25 4.49 -9.89
C LEU A 161 11.60 5.92 -9.46
N THR A 162 10.60 6.71 -9.06
CA THR A 162 10.83 8.09 -8.60
C THR A 162 11.69 8.15 -7.34
N LEU A 163 11.50 7.20 -6.42
CA LEU A 163 12.33 7.05 -5.22
C LEU A 163 13.78 6.69 -5.61
N LEU A 164 13.98 5.74 -6.52
CA LEU A 164 15.31 5.34 -6.98
C LEU A 164 16.05 6.50 -7.68
N LEU A 165 15.36 7.25 -8.55
CA LEU A 165 15.95 8.42 -9.22
C LEU A 165 16.33 9.54 -8.24
N ASN A 166 15.54 9.75 -7.19
CA ASN A 166 15.89 10.73 -6.16
C ASN A 166 17.04 10.28 -5.25
N ILE A 167 17.25 8.97 -5.08
CA ILE A 167 18.45 8.47 -4.37
C ILE A 167 19.70 8.79 -5.20
N GLU A 168 19.67 8.58 -6.51
CA GLU A 168 20.81 8.89 -7.39
C GLU A 168 21.12 10.39 -7.37
N HIS A 169 20.12 11.26 -7.34
CA HIS A 169 20.34 12.71 -7.23
C HIS A 169 20.93 13.16 -5.88
N VAL A 170 20.60 12.48 -4.78
CA VAL A 170 21.17 12.80 -3.46
C VAL A 170 22.60 12.26 -3.34
N VAL A 171 22.86 11.05 -3.84
CA VAL A 171 24.19 10.44 -3.84
C VAL A 171 25.15 11.16 -4.80
N ALA A 172 24.68 11.60 -5.96
CA ALA A 172 25.49 12.35 -6.92
C ALA A 172 25.75 13.81 -6.50
N ALA A 173 24.99 14.35 -5.54
CA ALA A 173 25.24 15.68 -4.96
C ALA A 173 26.29 15.67 -3.84
N GLU A 174 26.65 14.49 -3.31
CA GLU A 174 27.69 14.30 -2.29
C GLU A 174 29.05 13.83 -2.86
N SER A 175 29.15 13.61 -4.18
CA SER A 175 30.38 13.22 -4.90
C SER A 175 30.99 14.37 -5.69
#